data_AF-A0A850SVC1-F1
#
_entry.id   AF-A0A850SVC1-F1
#
_cell.length_a   1.000
_cell.length_b   1.000
_cell.length_c   1.000
_cell.angle_alpha   90.00
_cell.angle_beta   90.00
_cell.angle_gamma   90.00
#
_symmetry.space_group_name_H-M   'P 1'
#
loop_
_entity.id
_entity.type
_entity.pdbx_description
1 polymer ?
#
loop_
_entity_poly.entity_id
_entity_poly.type
_entity_poly.pdbx_seq_one_letter_code
_entity_poly.pdbx_strand_id
1 'polypeptide(L)'
;GAFFQSAPYIGAFSPTETETSNWAAGWTFGLFPPATCPTGTTDSGAEINGLTVCNLAGTVLSDIRLTRGNLYRISGRVDVGVDVGADGTAVGGDPASLTIESGATLFGNSGADYLVVNRGSQIFSNGTAANPVVFTSLGDLSDPARNDDNNTAEWGGVVILGRAPINRCNQAAATPGTAACENAVEGVTSPDALYGGALANDDSGAIRFTQVKFAGFAVNSAGNELNGITLVGVGDATEVENVQVHNNEDDGIEIFGGAVNLRNVVLTGNKDDSLDTDNGWGGSLQFLIVVQNATIGDNVVEASSVAPNVAPFSDANVSNFTFVGDRSNAFRLNTGTRGKYVNGVVAYGKECFRWETTAGDGVAGFAAGVDPEFNSVLFDCALGLATAASDVTAATDSVAADANNSTSVADTLIQTFVNGAAESGRPAFDATTLSPFFTSVNYIGAVKDASDRWWAGWSCGLEAGSDC
;
A
#
# COMPACT_ATOMS: atom_id res chain seq x y z
N GLY A 1 -33.04 -22.20 -2.75
CA GLY A 1 -32.24 -21.43 -3.71
C GLY A 1 -31.42 -20.42 -2.94
N ALA A 2 -30.15 -20.25 -3.28
CA ALA A 2 -29.15 -19.45 -2.56
C ALA A 2 -29.43 -17.92 -2.51
N PHE A 3 -30.60 -17.49 -2.99
CA PHE A 3 -31.01 -16.09 -2.99
C PHE A 3 -31.62 -15.65 -1.64
N PHE A 4 -32.26 -16.57 -0.91
CA PHE A 4 -32.88 -16.23 0.38
C PHE A 4 -31.94 -16.53 1.53
N GLN A 5 -31.74 -15.55 2.41
CA GLN A 5 -31.12 -15.75 3.71
C GLN A 5 -32.15 -16.30 4.70
N SER A 6 -31.72 -17.27 5.52
CA SER A 6 -32.55 -17.80 6.60
C SER A 6 -32.65 -16.77 7.72
N ALA A 7 -33.82 -16.17 7.90
CA ALA A 7 -34.10 -15.24 8.99
C ALA A 7 -34.94 -15.94 10.08
N PRO A 8 -34.43 -16.11 11.32
CA PRO A 8 -35.17 -16.71 12.43
C PRO A 8 -36.20 -15.74 13.07
N TYR A 9 -36.60 -14.70 12.34
CA TYR A 9 -37.45 -13.61 12.80
C TYR A 9 -38.44 -13.20 11.70
N ILE A 10 -39.51 -12.50 12.07
CA ILE A 10 -40.52 -11.99 11.14
C ILE A 10 -40.25 -10.51 10.86
N GLY A 11 -40.01 -10.17 9.60
CA GLY A 11 -39.75 -8.79 9.15
C GLY A 11 -38.40 -8.66 8.43
N ALA A 12 -38.09 -7.44 7.98
CA ALA A 12 -36.81 -7.12 7.33
C ALA A 12 -35.66 -6.86 8.33
N PHE A 13 -35.96 -6.79 9.63
CA PHE A 13 -34.99 -6.50 10.68
C PHE A 13 -35.08 -7.54 11.80
N SER A 14 -33.92 -7.96 12.31
CA SER A 14 -33.87 -8.82 13.49
C SER A 14 -34.16 -8.04 14.78
N PRO A 15 -34.63 -8.69 15.87
CA PRO A 15 -34.84 -8.01 17.15
C PRO A 15 -33.57 -7.45 17.81
N THR A 16 -32.39 -7.83 17.32
CA THR A 16 -31.07 -7.40 17.83
C THR A 16 -30.36 -6.41 16.92
N GLU A 17 -30.89 -6.15 15.72
CA GLU A 17 -30.35 -5.15 14.81
C GLU A 17 -30.67 -3.74 15.32
N THR A 18 -29.72 -2.82 15.15
CA THR A 18 -29.86 -1.41 15.52
C THR A 18 -29.96 -0.54 14.27
N GLU A 19 -30.36 0.72 14.40
CA GLU A 19 -30.42 1.67 13.28
C GLU A 19 -29.05 1.87 12.59
N THR A 20 -27.96 1.66 13.34
CA THR A 20 -26.58 1.73 12.87
C THR A 20 -25.96 0.37 12.53
N SER A 21 -26.68 -0.73 12.74
CA SER A 21 -26.21 -2.10 12.52
C SER A 21 -27.34 -2.95 11.94
N ASN A 22 -27.66 -2.68 10.66
CA ASN A 22 -28.65 -3.41 9.88
C ASN A 22 -28.34 -3.30 8.37
N TRP A 23 -28.98 -4.15 7.55
CA TRP A 23 -28.72 -4.21 6.10
C TRP A 23 -29.11 -2.94 5.32
N ALA A 24 -29.99 -2.11 5.86
CA ALA A 24 -30.43 -0.86 5.26
C ALA A 24 -29.59 0.35 5.72
N ALA A 25 -28.73 0.17 6.73
CA ALA A 25 -27.94 1.25 7.30
C ALA A 25 -26.98 1.84 6.27
N GLY A 26 -26.96 3.17 6.21
CA GLY A 26 -25.95 3.96 5.52
C GLY A 26 -26.06 4.06 3.99
N TRP A 27 -26.78 3.20 3.28
CA TRP A 27 -27.10 3.43 1.86
C TRP A 27 -28.52 3.98 1.63
N THR A 28 -29.35 4.02 2.68
CA THR A 28 -30.71 4.56 2.62
C THR A 28 -30.78 6.00 3.13
N PHE A 29 -31.65 6.82 2.53
CA PHE A 29 -31.89 8.20 2.94
C PHE A 29 -33.21 8.31 3.72
N GLY A 30 -33.19 8.99 4.87
CA GLY A 30 -34.40 9.31 5.65
C GLY A 30 -35.08 8.12 6.31
N LEU A 31 -34.46 6.93 6.29
CA LEU A 31 -34.98 5.73 6.96
C LEU A 31 -34.56 5.67 8.44
N PHE A 32 -33.40 6.24 8.78
CA PHE A 32 -32.84 6.27 10.13
C PHE A 32 -32.52 7.70 10.56
N PRO A 33 -32.48 7.99 11.87
CA PRO A 33 -31.96 9.25 12.40
C PRO A 33 -30.54 9.56 11.90
N PRO A 34 -30.10 10.85 11.92
CA PRO A 34 -28.72 11.20 11.62
C PRO A 34 -27.75 10.36 12.42
N ALA A 35 -26.66 9.92 11.78
CA ALA A 35 -25.64 9.13 12.45
C ALA A 35 -25.06 9.92 13.64
N THR A 36 -24.98 9.27 14.78
CA THR A 36 -24.24 9.78 15.95
C THR A 36 -22.86 9.16 15.98
N CYS A 37 -21.94 9.79 16.70
CA CYS A 37 -20.62 9.21 16.91
C CYS A 37 -20.71 7.84 17.61
N PRO A 38 -20.13 6.77 17.03
CA PRO A 38 -20.19 5.44 17.61
C PRO A 38 -19.38 5.35 18.91
N THR A 39 -19.69 4.35 19.74
CA THR A 39 -18.92 4.01 20.93
C THR A 39 -17.44 3.89 20.61
N GLY A 40 -16.59 4.46 21.47
CA GLY A 40 -15.14 4.53 21.26
C GLY A 40 -14.67 5.77 20.50
N THR A 41 -15.60 6.59 20.02
CA THR A 41 -15.31 7.94 19.50
C THR A 41 -16.01 9.00 20.35
N THR A 42 -15.64 10.27 20.16
CA THR A 42 -16.31 11.40 20.84
C THR A 42 -16.81 12.41 19.83
N ASP A 43 -18.02 12.93 20.04
CA ASP A 43 -18.53 14.04 19.24
C ASP A 43 -17.67 15.28 19.45
N SER A 44 -17.14 15.85 18.37
CA SER A 44 -16.34 17.07 18.42
C SER A 44 -17.19 18.35 18.56
N GLY A 45 -18.51 18.26 18.31
CA GLY A 45 -19.42 19.39 18.18
C GLY A 45 -19.27 20.16 16.86
N ALA A 46 -18.45 19.66 15.92
CA ALA A 46 -18.26 20.24 14.60
C ALA A 46 -18.99 19.43 13.52
N GLU A 47 -19.35 20.13 12.44
CA GLU A 47 -19.87 19.53 11.22
C GLU A 47 -19.06 20.03 10.03
N ILE A 48 -18.76 19.12 9.09
CA ILE A 48 -18.14 19.45 7.80
C ILE A 48 -19.06 18.90 6.71
N ASN A 49 -19.46 19.73 5.76
CA ASN A 49 -20.38 19.37 4.68
C ASN A 49 -21.68 18.69 5.16
N GLY A 50 -22.17 19.08 6.36
CA GLY A 50 -23.38 18.54 6.98
C GLY A 50 -23.22 17.16 7.64
N LEU A 51 -21.99 16.67 7.81
CA LEU A 51 -21.68 15.43 8.51
C LEU A 51 -21.06 15.72 9.88
N THR A 52 -21.52 15.00 10.90
CA THR A 52 -20.96 15.04 12.26
C THR A 52 -19.50 14.60 12.26
N VAL A 53 -18.63 15.35 12.95
CA VAL A 53 -17.22 15.00 13.13
C VAL A 53 -17.00 14.29 14.46
N CYS A 54 -16.55 13.03 14.39
CA CYS A 54 -16.25 12.16 15.53
C CYS A 54 -14.75 12.02 15.72
N ASN A 55 -14.25 12.31 16.92
CA ASN A 55 -12.82 12.17 17.22
C ASN A 55 -12.47 10.71 17.51
N LEU A 56 -11.44 10.24 16.82
CA LEU A 56 -10.68 9.05 17.13
C LEU A 56 -9.31 9.50 17.66
N ALA A 57 -8.97 9.14 18.89
CA ALA A 57 -7.80 9.68 19.59
C ALA A 57 -7.22 8.66 20.57
N GLY A 58 -5.91 8.72 20.79
CA GLY A 58 -5.20 7.89 21.76
C GLY A 58 -5.26 6.40 21.42
N THR A 59 -5.26 5.55 22.45
CA THR A 59 -5.26 4.10 22.29
C THR A 59 -6.69 3.53 22.29
N VAL A 60 -7.01 2.78 21.23
CA VAL A 60 -8.25 2.01 21.09
C VAL A 60 -8.07 0.64 21.76
N LEU A 61 -8.69 0.46 22.93
CA LEU A 61 -8.56 -0.75 23.77
C LEU A 61 -9.76 -1.71 23.66
N SER A 62 -10.67 -1.46 22.73
CA SER A 62 -11.83 -2.32 22.48
C SER A 62 -12.16 -2.28 21.01
N ASP A 63 -12.85 -3.31 20.52
CA ASP A 63 -13.33 -3.32 19.14
C ASP A 63 -14.24 -2.10 18.87
N ILE A 64 -13.86 -1.30 17.88
CA ILE A 64 -14.62 -0.12 17.45
C ILE A 64 -15.09 -0.34 16.01
N ARG A 65 -16.32 0.10 15.74
CA ARG A 65 -16.89 0.17 14.40
C ARG A 65 -17.18 1.62 14.01
N LEU A 66 -16.45 2.14 13.04
CA LEU A 66 -16.68 3.45 12.43
C LEU A 66 -17.76 3.31 11.36
N THR A 67 -18.96 3.79 11.70
CA THR A 67 -20.14 3.72 10.86
C THR A 67 -20.18 4.81 9.81
N ARG A 68 -20.68 4.50 8.62
CA ARG A 68 -20.87 5.55 7.59
C ARG A 68 -21.88 6.62 8.02
N GLY A 69 -21.75 7.82 7.45
CA GLY A 69 -22.60 8.97 7.77
C GLY A 69 -22.00 9.92 8.82
N ASN A 70 -20.80 9.61 9.33
CA ASN A 70 -19.96 10.53 10.10
C ASN A 70 -18.62 10.75 9.38
N LEU A 71 -17.93 11.82 9.75
CA LEU A 71 -16.51 12.01 9.46
C LEU A 71 -15.70 11.68 10.72
N TYR A 72 -14.54 11.06 10.55
CA TYR A 72 -13.72 10.61 11.67
C TYR A 72 -12.40 11.37 11.70
N ARG A 73 -12.24 12.25 12.69
CA ARG A 73 -10.99 12.99 12.87
C ARG A 73 -9.98 12.14 13.62
N ILE A 74 -8.87 11.80 12.97
CA ILE A 74 -7.67 11.25 13.61
C ILE A 74 -7.00 12.40 14.37
N SER A 75 -6.81 12.23 15.68
CA SER A 75 -6.28 13.28 16.56
C SER A 75 -4.97 12.85 17.22
N GLY A 76 -3.86 13.40 16.75
CA GLY A 76 -2.50 12.96 17.04
C GLY A 76 -2.24 11.55 16.52
N ARG A 77 -1.33 10.85 17.19
CA ARG A 77 -1.17 9.40 17.04
C ARG A 77 -2.39 8.67 17.62
N VAL A 78 -3.02 7.84 16.80
CA VAL A 78 -4.03 6.86 17.23
C VAL A 78 -3.42 5.47 17.17
N ASP A 79 -3.50 4.73 18.27
CA ASP A 79 -3.02 3.36 18.37
C ASP A 79 -4.19 2.39 18.44
N VAL A 80 -4.30 1.44 17.51
CA VAL A 80 -5.27 0.34 17.58
C VAL A 80 -4.64 -0.79 18.38
N GLY A 81 -5.21 -1.05 19.56
CA GLY A 81 -4.73 -1.98 20.57
C GLY A 81 -3.35 -1.62 21.14
N VAL A 82 -2.88 -2.46 22.06
CA VAL A 82 -1.54 -2.40 22.64
C VAL A 82 -0.75 -3.61 22.13
N ASP A 83 0.47 -3.34 21.68
CA ASP A 83 1.42 -4.32 21.13
C ASP A 83 1.51 -5.60 21.99
N VAL A 84 1.20 -6.75 21.38
CA VAL A 84 1.32 -8.06 22.01
C VAL A 84 2.74 -8.66 21.91
N GLY A 85 3.69 -7.94 21.31
CA GLY A 85 5.06 -8.38 21.12
C GLY A 85 5.26 -9.34 19.95
N ALA A 86 6.52 -9.54 19.56
CA ALA A 86 6.92 -10.37 18.43
C ALA A 86 6.42 -11.82 18.50
N ASP A 87 6.25 -12.37 19.71
CA ASP A 87 5.75 -13.74 19.95
C ASP A 87 4.29 -13.78 20.46
N GLY A 88 3.64 -12.63 20.61
CA GLY A 88 2.26 -12.54 21.13
C GLY A 88 2.12 -12.65 22.64
N THR A 89 3.21 -12.56 23.42
CA THR A 89 3.18 -12.74 24.87
C THR A 89 3.61 -11.52 25.69
N ALA A 90 3.71 -10.34 25.08
CA ALA A 90 4.12 -9.11 25.78
C ALA A 90 3.21 -8.81 26.98
N VAL A 91 3.85 -8.46 28.10
CA VAL A 91 3.14 -8.07 29.33
C VAL A 91 2.40 -6.78 29.08
N GLY A 92 1.07 -6.81 29.25
CA GLY A 92 0.21 -5.65 29.03
C GLY A 92 -0.23 -5.47 27.58
N GLY A 93 0.09 -6.40 26.68
CA GLY A 93 -0.52 -6.45 25.35
C GLY A 93 -2.04 -6.60 25.45
N ASP A 94 -2.76 -5.81 24.67
CA ASP A 94 -4.22 -5.69 24.71
C ASP A 94 -4.73 -5.40 23.28
N PRO A 95 -4.85 -6.43 22.43
CA PRO A 95 -5.18 -6.24 21.03
C PRO A 95 -6.64 -5.80 20.86
N ALA A 96 -6.89 -4.99 19.83
CA ALA A 96 -8.23 -4.55 19.47
C ALA A 96 -8.44 -4.58 17.94
N SER A 97 -9.68 -4.45 17.49
CA SER A 97 -10.01 -4.28 16.07
C SER A 97 -10.63 -2.92 15.76
N LEU A 98 -10.18 -2.30 14.66
CA LEU A 98 -10.78 -1.12 14.07
C LEU A 98 -11.53 -1.52 12.80
N THR A 99 -12.84 -1.56 12.86
CA THR A 99 -13.69 -1.81 11.68
C THR A 99 -14.19 -0.50 11.10
N ILE A 100 -13.99 -0.30 9.80
CA ILE A 100 -14.41 0.91 9.06
C ILE A 100 -15.40 0.47 7.98
N GLU A 101 -16.59 1.06 8.01
CA GLU A 101 -17.63 0.75 7.03
C GLU A 101 -17.39 1.41 5.67
N SER A 102 -17.91 0.78 4.61
CA SER A 102 -17.86 1.33 3.24
C SER A 102 -18.39 2.76 3.19
N GLY A 103 -17.66 3.67 2.53
CA GLY A 103 -18.06 5.07 2.38
C GLY A 103 -17.82 5.93 3.63
N ALA A 104 -17.17 5.40 4.67
CA ALA A 104 -16.68 6.23 5.77
C ALA A 104 -15.42 6.99 5.35
N THR A 105 -15.25 8.18 5.92
CA THR A 105 -14.08 9.03 5.69
C THR A 105 -13.40 9.35 7.02
N LEU A 106 -12.10 9.09 7.07
CA LEU A 106 -11.21 9.48 8.16
C LEU A 106 -10.30 10.61 7.67
N PHE A 107 -9.95 11.54 8.54
CA PHE A 107 -9.05 12.62 8.18
C PHE A 107 -8.11 13.07 9.30
N GLY A 108 -6.89 13.43 8.93
CA GLY A 108 -5.97 14.19 9.79
C GLY A 108 -6.31 15.69 9.78
N ASN A 109 -6.33 16.31 10.96
CA ASN A 109 -6.57 17.75 11.12
C ASN A 109 -5.26 18.56 11.02
N SER A 110 -4.13 17.92 11.30
CA SER A 110 -2.79 18.47 11.27
C SER A 110 -1.79 17.42 10.79
N GLY A 111 -0.61 17.87 10.39
CA GLY A 111 0.46 17.00 9.90
C GLY A 111 0.81 15.84 10.84
N ALA A 112 0.82 16.07 12.16
CA ALA A 112 1.19 15.05 13.14
C ALA A 112 0.09 14.03 13.48
N ASP A 113 -1.02 14.02 12.74
CA ASP A 113 -2.11 13.05 12.93
C ASP A 113 -1.87 11.80 12.09
N TYR A 114 -1.86 10.60 12.70
CA TYR A 114 -1.62 9.34 11.99
C TYR A 114 -2.20 8.14 12.75
N LEU A 115 -2.39 7.03 12.04
CA LEU A 115 -2.95 5.79 12.57
C LEU A 115 -1.87 4.71 12.64
N VAL A 116 -1.75 4.05 13.79
CA VAL A 116 -0.88 2.88 14.01
C VAL A 116 -1.74 1.70 14.43
N VAL A 117 -1.66 0.59 13.70
CA VAL A 117 -2.27 -0.69 14.09
C VAL A 117 -1.19 -1.55 14.72
N ASN A 118 -1.25 -1.74 16.03
CA ASN A 118 -0.20 -2.46 16.77
C ASN A 118 -0.24 -3.96 16.49
N ARG A 119 0.90 -4.65 16.67
CA ARG A 119 0.97 -6.11 16.50
C ARG A 119 -0.11 -6.81 17.32
N GLY A 120 -0.73 -7.82 16.70
CA GLY A 120 -1.85 -8.58 17.27
C GLY A 120 -3.21 -7.88 17.19
N SER A 121 -3.24 -6.59 16.83
CA SER A 121 -4.47 -5.84 16.56
C SER A 121 -4.79 -5.88 15.07
N GLN A 122 -6.03 -5.52 14.72
CA GLN A 122 -6.52 -5.66 13.35
C GLN A 122 -7.23 -4.40 12.84
N ILE A 123 -7.13 -4.16 11.54
CA ILE A 123 -7.92 -3.16 10.82
C ILE A 123 -8.77 -3.82 9.74
N PHE A 124 -10.04 -3.42 9.66
CA PHE A 124 -10.97 -3.87 8.62
C PHE A 124 -11.53 -2.66 7.88
N SER A 125 -10.82 -2.20 6.84
CA SER A 125 -11.29 -1.16 5.94
C SER A 125 -12.17 -1.77 4.85
N ASN A 126 -13.49 -1.70 5.04
CA ASN A 126 -14.45 -2.43 4.22
C ASN A 126 -15.07 -1.56 3.13
N GLY A 127 -14.23 -0.89 2.33
CA GLY A 127 -14.70 -0.16 1.16
C GLY A 127 -15.40 -1.08 0.15
N THR A 128 -16.12 -0.46 -0.77
CA THR A 128 -16.65 -1.13 -1.96
C THR A 128 -16.34 -0.29 -3.19
N ALA A 129 -16.40 -0.88 -4.37
CA ALA A 129 -16.17 -0.13 -5.61
C ALA A 129 -17.08 1.13 -5.74
N ALA A 130 -18.30 1.08 -5.20
CA ALA A 130 -19.26 2.19 -5.24
C ALA A 130 -19.17 3.14 -4.03
N ASN A 131 -18.55 2.72 -2.94
CA ASN A 131 -18.42 3.48 -1.70
C ASN A 131 -17.06 3.11 -1.06
N PRO A 132 -15.95 3.66 -1.58
CA PRO A 132 -14.62 3.40 -1.01
C PRO A 132 -14.53 3.96 0.41
N VAL A 133 -13.60 3.43 1.22
CA VAL A 133 -13.15 4.10 2.43
C VAL A 133 -12.10 5.14 2.04
N VAL A 134 -12.15 6.33 2.62
CA VAL A 134 -11.21 7.41 2.32
C VAL A 134 -10.48 7.84 3.58
N PHE A 135 -9.16 7.83 3.55
CA PHE A 135 -8.28 8.49 4.49
C PHE A 135 -7.68 9.73 3.83
N THR A 136 -7.83 10.90 4.44
CA THR A 136 -7.42 12.17 3.82
C THR A 136 -7.08 13.24 4.87
N SER A 137 -7.04 14.51 4.48
CA SER A 137 -6.79 15.66 5.35
C SER A 137 -8.03 16.54 5.51
N LEU A 138 -8.00 17.43 6.51
CA LEU A 138 -9.01 18.48 6.64
C LEU A 138 -9.03 19.43 5.43
N GLY A 139 -7.87 19.67 4.81
CA GLY A 139 -7.76 20.55 3.64
C GLY A 139 -8.57 20.03 2.46
N ASP A 140 -8.43 18.75 2.15
CA ASP A 140 -9.21 18.05 1.11
C ASP A 140 -10.73 18.15 1.37
N LEU A 141 -11.15 17.99 2.63
CA LEU A 141 -12.58 17.99 2.96
C LEU A 141 -13.26 19.37 2.95
N SER A 142 -12.49 20.45 3.15
CA SER A 142 -13.06 21.75 3.53
C SER A 142 -12.60 22.94 2.71
N ASP A 143 -11.55 22.82 1.89
CA ASP A 143 -11.08 23.91 1.04
C ASP A 143 -11.54 23.73 -0.42
N PRO A 144 -12.63 24.41 -0.85
CA PRO A 144 -13.14 24.29 -2.22
C PRO A 144 -12.29 25.02 -3.26
N ALA A 145 -11.26 25.77 -2.86
CA ALA A 145 -10.34 26.48 -3.74
C ALA A 145 -8.96 25.82 -3.85
N ARG A 146 -8.83 24.63 -3.26
CA ARG A 146 -7.61 23.83 -3.23
C ARG A 146 -7.18 23.39 -4.64
N ASN A 147 -5.87 23.25 -4.82
CA ASN A 147 -5.29 22.65 -6.02
C ASN A 147 -4.57 21.37 -5.64
N ASP A 148 -5.27 20.25 -5.78
CA ASP A 148 -4.80 18.93 -5.39
C ASP A 148 -3.56 18.45 -6.13
N ASP A 149 -3.17 19.06 -7.25
CA ASP A 149 -2.00 18.66 -8.06
C ASP A 149 -0.68 18.55 -7.27
N ASN A 150 -0.52 19.31 -6.18
CA ASN A 150 0.74 19.37 -5.42
C ASN A 150 0.58 19.29 -3.89
N ASN A 151 -0.64 19.17 -3.38
CA ASN A 151 -0.88 19.05 -1.94
C ASN A 151 -0.41 17.69 -1.43
N THR A 152 0.29 17.67 -0.31
CA THR A 152 0.90 16.50 0.35
C THR A 152 1.27 16.89 1.79
N ALA A 153 1.80 15.95 2.59
CA ALA A 153 2.30 16.21 3.94
C ALA A 153 1.24 16.87 4.85
N GLU A 154 -0.02 16.51 4.68
CA GLU A 154 -1.12 17.17 5.41
C GLU A 154 -1.51 16.40 6.67
N TRP A 155 -1.08 15.15 6.75
CA TRP A 155 -1.17 14.24 7.88
C TRP A 155 -0.11 13.13 7.71
N GLY A 156 0.09 12.29 8.71
CA GLY A 156 1.20 11.33 8.70
C GLY A 156 0.94 10.12 7.79
N GLY A 157 -0.21 9.46 7.89
CA GLY A 157 -0.51 8.26 7.10
C GLY A 157 -0.98 7.09 7.97
N VAL A 158 -0.91 5.87 7.40
CA VAL A 158 -1.36 4.63 8.06
C VAL A 158 -0.19 3.65 8.22
N VAL A 159 0.06 3.23 9.45
CA VAL A 159 1.12 2.27 9.79
C VAL A 159 0.50 0.98 10.33
N ILE A 160 0.88 -0.16 9.78
CA ILE A 160 0.40 -1.49 10.20
C ILE A 160 1.57 -2.35 10.64
N LEU A 161 1.58 -2.72 11.92
CA LEU A 161 2.62 -3.50 12.55
C LEU A 161 2.22 -4.97 12.63
N GLY A 162 2.99 -5.86 12.01
CA GLY A 162 2.80 -7.30 12.08
C GLY A 162 3.92 -8.05 12.79
N ARG A 163 3.72 -9.37 12.94
CA ARG A 163 4.66 -10.32 13.58
C ARG A 163 5.34 -11.27 12.60
N ALA A 164 5.24 -11.02 11.30
CA ALA A 164 5.90 -11.82 10.30
C ALA A 164 7.43 -11.60 10.29
N PRO A 165 8.21 -12.57 9.77
CA PRO A 165 9.66 -12.49 9.70
C PRO A 165 10.19 -11.23 9.03
N ILE A 166 11.24 -10.64 9.62
CA ILE A 166 12.03 -9.55 9.03
C ILE A 166 13.51 -9.91 9.12
N ASN A 167 14.35 -9.22 8.33
CA ASN A 167 15.80 -9.49 8.33
C ASN A 167 16.67 -8.42 9.00
N ARG A 168 16.11 -7.25 9.33
CA ARG A 168 16.76 -6.20 10.11
C ARG A 168 16.27 -6.26 11.56
N CYS A 169 17.17 -6.52 12.51
CA CYS A 169 16.83 -6.57 13.93
C CYS A 169 17.41 -5.34 14.66
N ASN A 170 16.65 -4.76 15.58
CA ASN A 170 17.12 -3.66 16.44
C ASN A 170 18.09 -4.12 17.54
N GLN A 171 18.15 -5.42 17.83
CA GLN A 171 19.10 -6.03 18.76
C GLN A 171 20.18 -6.81 18.00
N ALA A 172 21.46 -6.48 18.24
CA ALA A 172 22.59 -7.13 17.56
C ALA A 172 22.70 -8.65 17.80
N ALA A 173 22.13 -9.16 18.90
CA ALA A 173 22.13 -10.58 19.24
C ALA A 173 20.92 -11.36 18.68
N ALA A 174 19.92 -10.65 18.14
CA ALA A 174 18.75 -11.28 17.54
C ALA A 174 19.13 -11.94 16.21
N THR A 175 18.53 -13.09 15.93
CA THR A 175 18.71 -13.79 14.65
C THR A 175 17.59 -13.38 13.69
N PRO A 176 17.90 -12.89 12.48
CA PRO A 176 16.92 -12.62 11.43
C PRO A 176 15.88 -13.74 11.25
N GLY A 177 14.63 -13.36 11.01
CA GLY A 177 13.50 -14.26 10.81
C GLY A 177 13.00 -15.04 12.04
N THR A 178 13.47 -14.69 13.25
CA THR A 178 13.03 -15.31 14.51
C THR A 178 12.20 -14.34 15.34
N ALA A 179 11.47 -14.84 16.34
CA ALA A 179 10.71 -14.01 17.26
C ALA A 179 11.56 -13.04 18.10
N ALA A 180 12.89 -13.23 18.15
CA ALA A 180 13.80 -12.29 18.78
C ALA A 180 14.15 -11.10 17.86
N CYS A 181 13.88 -11.20 16.55
CA CYS A 181 14.13 -10.16 15.58
C CYS A 181 12.89 -9.28 15.43
N GLU A 182 12.97 -8.10 16.02
CA GLU A 182 12.02 -7.02 15.81
C GLU A 182 12.78 -5.73 15.48
N ASN A 183 12.09 -4.74 14.94
CA ASN A 183 12.64 -3.43 14.64
C ASN A 183 11.62 -2.33 14.92
N ALA A 184 12.05 -1.07 14.95
CA ALA A 184 11.18 0.08 15.11
C ALA A 184 10.88 0.73 13.76
N VAL A 185 9.65 1.20 13.57
CA VAL A 185 9.29 2.05 12.41
C VAL A 185 9.96 3.41 12.57
N GLU A 186 10.53 3.93 11.49
CA GLU A 186 11.08 5.29 11.47
C GLU A 186 9.97 6.33 11.72
N GLY A 187 10.32 7.47 12.32
CA GLY A 187 9.33 8.51 12.65
C GLY A 187 8.48 8.23 13.90
N VAL A 188 7.99 7.00 14.09
CA VAL A 188 7.01 6.66 15.14
C VAL A 188 7.69 6.39 16.49
N THR A 189 7.69 7.41 17.34
CA THR A 189 8.34 7.37 18.66
C THR A 189 7.38 7.68 19.82
N SER A 190 7.86 7.50 21.04
CA SER A 190 7.15 7.84 22.29
C SER A 190 5.78 7.15 22.49
N PRO A 191 5.72 5.81 22.57
CA PRO A 191 6.83 4.85 22.49
C PRO A 191 7.14 4.43 21.04
N ASP A 192 8.27 3.76 20.82
CA ASP A 192 8.60 3.23 19.50
C ASP A 192 7.53 2.22 19.03
N ALA A 193 7.15 2.28 17.77
CA ALA A 193 6.26 1.29 17.14
C ALA A 193 7.10 0.10 16.66
N LEU A 194 7.02 -1.02 17.38
CA LEU A 194 7.81 -2.22 17.09
C LEU A 194 7.07 -3.19 16.16
N TYR A 195 7.81 -3.77 15.22
CA TYR A 195 7.32 -4.77 14.27
C TYR A 195 8.28 -5.93 14.13
N GLY A 196 7.81 -7.01 13.50
CA GLY A 196 8.60 -8.22 13.26
C GLY A 196 8.34 -9.30 14.29
N GLY A 197 8.75 -10.51 13.93
CA GLY A 197 8.58 -11.73 14.69
C GLY A 197 8.90 -12.97 13.85
N ALA A 198 8.21 -14.08 14.11
CA ALA A 198 8.38 -15.33 13.36
C ALA A 198 7.07 -15.89 12.76
N LEU A 199 5.98 -15.14 12.84
CA LEU A 199 4.65 -15.61 12.43
C LEU A 199 4.34 -15.17 11.00
N ALA A 200 4.81 -15.94 10.00
CA ALA A 200 4.62 -15.60 8.58
C ALA A 200 3.14 -15.38 8.19
N ASN A 201 2.23 -16.09 8.83
CA ASN A 201 0.79 -15.98 8.64
C ASN A 201 0.08 -15.11 9.69
N ASP A 202 0.77 -14.08 10.20
CA ASP A 202 0.15 -13.05 11.03
C ASP A 202 -0.97 -12.33 10.25
N ASP A 203 -2.09 -12.10 10.92
CA ASP A 203 -3.30 -11.52 10.34
C ASP A 203 -3.58 -10.16 10.99
N SER A 204 -3.22 -9.08 10.28
CA SER A 204 -3.48 -7.69 10.67
C SER A 204 -4.84 -7.18 10.17
N GLY A 205 -5.69 -8.06 9.60
CA GLY A 205 -7.03 -7.76 9.11
C GLY A 205 -7.12 -7.64 7.59
N ALA A 206 -7.99 -6.73 7.11
CA ALA A 206 -8.26 -6.56 5.70
C ALA A 206 -8.45 -5.09 5.30
N ILE A 207 -7.81 -4.67 4.21
CA ILE A 207 -7.98 -3.35 3.60
C ILE A 207 -8.51 -3.56 2.18
N ARG A 208 -9.74 -3.10 1.93
CA ARG A 208 -10.43 -3.25 0.65
C ARG A 208 -10.99 -1.92 0.16
N PHE A 209 -10.82 -1.60 -1.12
CA PHE A 209 -11.36 -0.40 -1.77
C PHE A 209 -11.13 0.85 -0.93
N THR A 210 -9.85 1.13 -0.66
CA THR A 210 -9.42 2.18 0.27
C THR A 210 -8.54 3.19 -0.47
N GLN A 211 -8.84 4.47 -0.32
CA GLN A 211 -8.00 5.57 -0.78
C GLN A 211 -7.27 6.19 0.42
N VAL A 212 -5.98 6.45 0.27
CA VAL A 212 -5.17 7.25 1.19
C VAL A 212 -4.63 8.43 0.40
N LYS A 213 -4.94 9.66 0.83
CA LYS A 213 -4.60 10.87 0.09
C LYS A 213 -3.77 11.83 0.95
N PHE A 214 -2.82 12.53 0.32
CA PHE A 214 -2.18 13.73 0.85
C PHE A 214 -1.41 13.53 2.17
N ALA A 215 -0.93 12.32 2.43
CA ALA A 215 -0.19 11.96 3.63
C ALA A 215 1.31 12.31 3.49
N GLY A 216 2.11 11.86 4.45
CA GLY A 216 3.56 11.97 4.47
C GLY A 216 4.15 13.17 5.20
N PHE A 217 3.47 13.65 6.23
CA PHE A 217 4.05 14.69 7.07
C PHE A 217 5.22 14.18 7.92
N ALA A 218 6.26 15.01 8.09
CA ALA A 218 7.36 14.78 9.01
C ALA A 218 6.91 14.79 10.49
N VAL A 219 6.73 13.62 11.08
CA VAL A 219 6.09 13.44 12.41
C VAL A 219 7.03 13.67 13.60
N ASN A 220 8.33 13.87 13.37
CA ASN A 220 9.30 14.11 14.43
C ASN A 220 10.32 15.23 14.08
N SER A 221 11.10 15.64 15.08
CA SER A 221 12.10 16.72 14.91
C SER A 221 13.33 16.34 14.09
N ALA A 222 13.50 15.04 13.77
CA ALA A 222 14.54 14.58 12.86
C ALA A 222 14.16 14.80 11.39
N GLY A 223 12.90 15.16 11.13
CA GLY A 223 12.39 15.27 9.77
C GLY A 223 12.13 13.89 9.18
N ASN A 224 11.56 12.98 9.97
CA ASN A 224 11.10 11.70 9.42
C ASN A 224 9.62 11.84 9.04
N GLU A 225 9.39 11.88 7.74
CA GLU A 225 8.11 11.66 7.10
C GLU A 225 7.61 10.22 7.36
N LEU A 226 6.31 10.03 7.14
CA LEU A 226 5.68 8.72 7.12
C LEU A 226 5.17 8.46 5.70
N ASN A 227 4.77 7.23 5.40
CA ASN A 227 4.29 6.89 4.07
C ASN A 227 2.77 7.00 3.99
N GLY A 228 2.22 6.91 2.78
CA GLY A 228 0.77 6.78 2.63
C GLY A 228 0.29 5.56 3.40
N ILE A 229 0.88 4.40 3.10
CA ILE A 229 0.69 3.17 3.86
C ILE A 229 2.04 2.51 4.14
N THR A 230 2.35 2.32 5.41
CA THR A 230 3.53 1.59 5.88
C THR A 230 3.12 0.19 6.34
N LEU A 231 3.61 -0.85 5.67
CA LEU A 231 3.35 -2.26 6.01
C LEU A 231 4.63 -2.89 6.57
N VAL A 232 4.73 -3.08 7.88
CA VAL A 232 5.97 -3.56 8.51
C VAL A 232 5.76 -4.92 9.19
N GLY A 233 6.50 -5.94 8.75
CA GLY A 233 6.37 -7.30 9.26
C GLY A 233 4.96 -7.88 9.13
N VAL A 234 4.18 -7.49 8.12
CA VAL A 234 2.79 -7.95 7.94
C VAL A 234 2.78 -9.34 7.30
N GLY A 235 1.94 -10.23 7.82
CA GLY A 235 1.86 -11.63 7.39
C GLY A 235 0.94 -11.89 6.20
N ASP A 236 1.06 -13.08 5.62
CA ASP A 236 0.33 -13.50 4.40
C ASP A 236 -1.16 -13.81 4.62
N ALA A 237 -1.61 -13.82 5.88
CA ALA A 237 -3.03 -13.93 6.23
C ALA A 237 -3.75 -12.57 6.19
N THR A 238 -3.00 -11.47 6.12
CA THR A 238 -3.55 -10.11 5.95
C THR A 238 -3.94 -9.87 4.50
N GLU A 239 -5.11 -9.28 4.28
CA GLU A 239 -5.62 -9.00 2.94
C GLU A 239 -5.49 -7.52 2.60
N VAL A 240 -4.80 -7.20 1.51
CA VAL A 240 -4.68 -5.83 0.98
C VAL A 240 -5.07 -5.85 -0.49
N GLU A 241 -6.26 -5.34 -0.80
CA GLU A 241 -6.82 -5.37 -2.14
C GLU A 241 -7.52 -4.06 -2.51
N ASN A 242 -7.39 -3.59 -3.75
CA ASN A 242 -8.04 -2.37 -4.23
C ASN A 242 -7.66 -1.17 -3.34
N VAL A 243 -6.38 -0.83 -3.34
CA VAL A 243 -5.84 0.27 -2.54
C VAL A 243 -5.24 1.32 -3.44
N GLN A 244 -5.56 2.59 -3.17
CA GLN A 244 -4.92 3.72 -3.82
C GLN A 244 -4.19 4.57 -2.79
N VAL A 245 -2.97 4.99 -3.14
CA VAL A 245 -2.29 6.11 -2.49
C VAL A 245 -2.10 7.23 -3.50
N HIS A 246 -2.51 8.44 -3.11
CA HIS A 246 -2.47 9.63 -3.95
C HIS A 246 -1.73 10.77 -3.26
N ASN A 247 -0.75 11.35 -3.96
CA ASN A 247 0.01 12.50 -3.55
C ASN A 247 0.54 12.34 -2.11
N ASN A 248 1.32 11.29 -1.86
CA ASN A 248 2.10 11.22 -0.63
C ASN A 248 3.36 12.09 -0.75
N GLU A 249 3.79 12.75 0.34
CA GLU A 249 5.05 13.51 0.35
C GLU A 249 6.27 12.60 0.32
N ASP A 250 6.18 11.48 1.03
CA ASP A 250 7.18 10.41 1.05
C ASP A 250 6.69 9.28 0.13
N ASP A 251 6.88 8.02 0.53
CA ASP A 251 6.48 6.89 -0.30
C ASP A 251 4.97 6.67 -0.41
N GLY A 252 4.53 6.17 -1.55
CA GLY A 252 3.16 5.69 -1.72
C GLY A 252 2.83 4.56 -0.75
N ILE A 253 3.49 3.42 -0.95
CA ILE A 253 3.45 2.27 -0.04
C ILE A 253 4.89 1.84 0.24
N GLU A 254 5.25 1.77 1.51
CA GLU A 254 6.55 1.22 1.93
C GLU A 254 6.34 -0.09 2.72
N ILE A 255 7.09 -1.12 2.35
CA ILE A 255 6.96 -2.47 2.93
C ILE A 255 8.29 -2.91 3.54
N PHE A 256 8.30 -3.12 4.85
CA PHE A 256 9.47 -3.62 5.57
C PHE A 256 9.27 -5.05 6.04
N GLY A 257 9.88 -6.01 5.34
CA GLY A 257 9.80 -7.42 5.70
C GLY A 257 8.38 -7.99 5.64
N GLY A 258 8.19 -9.17 6.22
CA GLY A 258 6.92 -9.88 6.19
C GLY A 258 6.62 -10.60 4.87
N ALA A 259 5.37 -11.04 4.73
CA ALA A 259 4.91 -11.90 3.65
C ALA A 259 3.55 -11.46 3.07
N VAL A 260 3.09 -10.26 3.41
CA VAL A 260 1.81 -9.72 2.93
C VAL A 260 1.75 -9.71 1.40
N ASN A 261 0.59 -10.11 0.88
CA ASN A 261 0.30 -10.06 -0.55
C ASN A 261 -0.66 -8.91 -0.86
N LEU A 262 -0.45 -8.23 -1.98
CA LEU A 262 -1.25 -7.09 -2.41
C LEU A 262 -1.88 -7.34 -3.78
N ARG A 263 -3.12 -6.89 -3.97
CA ARG A 263 -3.82 -6.97 -5.25
C ARG A 263 -4.46 -5.65 -5.63
N ASN A 264 -4.45 -5.28 -6.91
CA ASN A 264 -5.13 -4.09 -7.42
C ASN A 264 -4.67 -2.81 -6.69
N VAL A 265 -3.40 -2.44 -6.87
CA VAL A 265 -2.78 -1.27 -6.23
C VAL A 265 -2.63 -0.13 -7.23
N VAL A 266 -2.97 1.08 -6.80
CA VAL A 266 -2.86 2.31 -7.60
C VAL A 266 -2.05 3.35 -6.84
N LEU A 267 -0.94 3.81 -7.42
CA LEU A 267 -0.04 4.78 -6.79
C LEU A 267 0.10 5.98 -7.73
N THR A 268 -0.27 7.16 -7.25
CA THR A 268 -0.39 8.34 -8.12
C THR A 268 0.21 9.55 -7.45
N GLY A 269 1.11 10.24 -8.15
CA GLY A 269 1.65 11.54 -7.75
C GLY A 269 2.46 11.56 -6.45
N ASN A 270 2.96 10.41 -5.98
CA ASN A 270 3.88 10.36 -4.85
C ASN A 270 5.17 11.13 -5.17
N LYS A 271 5.74 11.74 -4.13
CA LYS A 271 6.84 12.68 -4.26
C LYS A 271 8.20 12.10 -3.89
N ASP A 272 8.26 11.02 -3.11
CA ASP A 272 9.46 10.18 -3.06
C ASP A 272 9.23 8.93 -3.92
N ASP A 273 9.30 7.72 -3.36
CA ASP A 273 9.08 6.51 -4.12
C ASP A 273 7.59 6.14 -4.20
N SER A 274 7.19 5.41 -5.23
CA SER A 274 5.81 4.91 -5.25
C SER A 274 5.69 3.63 -4.44
N LEU A 275 6.50 2.63 -4.76
CA LEU A 275 6.61 1.38 -4.00
C LEU A 275 8.03 1.24 -3.48
N ASP A 276 8.21 1.34 -2.17
CA ASP A 276 9.49 1.02 -1.52
C ASP A 276 9.39 -0.28 -0.73
N THR A 277 10.47 -1.06 -0.75
CA THR A 277 10.58 -2.36 -0.10
C THR A 277 11.94 -2.49 0.57
N ASP A 278 11.96 -2.86 1.85
CA ASP A 278 13.19 -3.16 2.58
C ASP A 278 12.96 -4.35 3.54
N ASN A 279 14.00 -4.72 4.28
CA ASN A 279 13.95 -5.58 5.46
C ASN A 279 13.41 -7.01 5.24
N GLY A 280 13.51 -7.52 4.01
CA GLY A 280 13.27 -8.92 3.69
C GLY A 280 11.84 -9.25 3.31
N TRP A 281 11.13 -8.34 2.63
CA TRP A 281 9.76 -8.62 2.16
C TRP A 281 9.78 -9.73 1.10
N GLY A 282 9.04 -10.80 1.36
CA GLY A 282 8.93 -11.99 0.49
C GLY A 282 7.50 -12.24 -0.01
N GLY A 283 6.69 -11.18 -0.14
CA GLY A 283 5.30 -11.27 -0.58
C GLY A 283 5.11 -11.25 -2.10
N SER A 284 3.85 -11.16 -2.52
CA SER A 284 3.45 -11.07 -3.93
C SER A 284 2.53 -9.88 -4.17
N LEU A 285 2.71 -9.18 -5.29
CA LEU A 285 1.84 -8.07 -5.70
C LEU A 285 1.32 -8.29 -7.13
N GLN A 286 -0.01 -8.26 -7.33
CA GLN A 286 -0.61 -8.32 -8.67
C GLN A 286 -1.64 -7.24 -8.97
N PHE A 287 -1.43 -6.66 -10.15
CA PHE A 287 -2.03 -5.45 -10.72
C PHE A 287 -1.60 -4.19 -9.99
N LEU A 288 -0.62 -3.50 -10.59
CA LEU A 288 -0.03 -2.28 -10.07
C LEU A 288 -0.01 -1.18 -11.13
N ILE A 289 -0.79 -0.12 -10.90
CA ILE A 289 -0.69 1.11 -11.69
C ILE A 289 0.17 2.09 -10.91
N VAL A 290 1.23 2.59 -11.52
CA VAL A 290 1.95 3.76 -11.00
C VAL A 290 1.99 4.88 -12.03
N VAL A 291 1.48 6.04 -11.64
CA VAL A 291 1.68 7.30 -12.36
C VAL A 291 2.40 8.25 -11.41
N GLN A 292 3.72 8.25 -11.49
CA GLN A 292 4.59 8.99 -10.57
C GLN A 292 4.53 10.50 -10.84
N ASN A 293 4.76 11.32 -9.81
CA ASN A 293 4.86 12.76 -10.02
C ASN A 293 6.05 13.08 -10.95
N ALA A 294 5.75 13.61 -12.14
CA ALA A 294 6.76 13.85 -13.18
C ALA A 294 7.81 14.91 -12.82
N THR A 295 7.56 15.75 -11.80
CA THR A 295 8.43 16.90 -11.48
C THR A 295 9.23 16.75 -10.21
N ILE A 296 8.76 15.94 -9.27
CA ILE A 296 9.33 15.83 -7.93
C ILE A 296 9.38 14.40 -7.37
N GLY A 297 8.76 13.39 -7.99
CA GLY A 297 8.92 11.99 -7.58
C GLY A 297 10.37 11.52 -7.71
N ASP A 298 10.87 10.67 -6.81
CA ASP A 298 12.19 10.04 -6.99
C ASP A 298 12.03 8.80 -7.88
N ASN A 299 12.03 7.60 -7.30
CA ASN A 299 12.02 6.33 -8.01
C ASN A 299 10.58 5.80 -8.13
N VAL A 300 10.24 5.02 -9.17
CA VAL A 300 8.92 4.36 -9.15
C VAL A 300 8.92 3.22 -8.13
N VAL A 301 9.98 2.42 -8.16
CA VAL A 301 10.24 1.36 -7.18
C VAL A 301 11.62 1.58 -6.58
N GLU A 302 11.71 1.65 -5.25
CA GLU A 302 12.95 1.37 -4.52
C GLU A 302 12.88 -0.02 -3.90
N ALA A 303 13.99 -0.76 -4.00
CA ALA A 303 14.06 -2.11 -3.48
C ALA A 303 15.40 -2.36 -2.80
N SER A 304 15.29 -2.72 -1.53
CA SER A 304 16.37 -2.82 -0.57
C SER A 304 16.20 -4.05 0.33
N SER A 305 17.22 -4.28 1.14
CA SER A 305 17.33 -5.29 2.17
C SER A 305 18.38 -4.80 3.16
N VAL A 306 18.40 -5.36 4.36
CA VAL A 306 19.39 -5.00 5.39
C VAL A 306 20.85 -5.15 4.90
N ALA A 307 21.12 -6.17 4.09
CA ALA A 307 22.41 -6.47 3.49
C ALA A 307 22.26 -7.60 2.45
N PRO A 308 23.23 -7.79 1.55
CA PRO A 308 23.26 -8.95 0.69
C PRO A 308 23.34 -10.25 1.49
N ASN A 309 22.69 -11.30 0.98
CA ASN A 309 22.75 -12.65 1.53
C ASN A 309 22.26 -12.81 2.99
N VAL A 310 21.33 -11.97 3.45
CA VAL A 310 20.66 -12.12 4.76
C VAL A 310 19.22 -12.62 4.57
N ALA A 311 18.90 -13.77 5.16
CA ALA A 311 17.55 -14.34 5.15
C ALA A 311 16.69 -13.78 6.32
N PRO A 312 15.35 -13.68 6.20
CA PRO A 312 14.58 -13.83 4.96
C PRO A 312 15.05 -12.82 3.90
N PHE A 313 15.16 -13.28 2.65
CA PHE A 313 15.64 -12.41 1.56
C PHE A 313 14.54 -11.42 1.17
N SER A 314 14.90 -10.24 0.69
CA SER A 314 13.95 -9.37 -0.03
C SER A 314 13.76 -9.95 -1.44
N ASP A 315 12.85 -10.91 -1.59
CA ASP A 315 12.67 -11.71 -2.81
C ASP A 315 11.20 -11.72 -3.31
N ALA A 316 10.51 -10.60 -3.10
CA ALA A 316 9.13 -10.40 -3.51
C ALA A 316 8.89 -10.59 -5.02
N ASN A 317 7.67 -11.00 -5.37
CA ASN A 317 7.24 -11.16 -6.76
C ASN A 317 6.20 -10.10 -7.12
N VAL A 318 6.44 -9.32 -8.18
CA VAL A 318 5.52 -8.30 -8.69
C VAL A 318 5.09 -8.66 -10.11
N SER A 319 3.79 -8.81 -10.34
CA SER A 319 3.25 -9.17 -11.66
C SER A 319 2.23 -8.15 -12.15
N ASN A 320 2.21 -7.91 -13.47
CA ASN A 320 1.24 -7.05 -14.13
C ASN A 320 1.27 -5.62 -13.60
N PHE A 321 2.33 -4.92 -13.93
CA PHE A 321 2.53 -3.53 -13.54
C PHE A 321 2.64 -2.61 -14.76
N THR A 322 2.16 -1.37 -14.63
CA THR A 322 2.41 -0.29 -15.60
C THR A 322 2.98 0.90 -14.84
N PHE A 323 4.21 1.28 -15.17
CA PHE A 323 4.94 2.38 -14.55
C PHE A 323 5.07 3.54 -15.52
N VAL A 324 4.63 4.72 -15.09
CA VAL A 324 4.71 5.96 -15.84
C VAL A 324 5.36 7.04 -14.99
N GLY A 325 6.41 7.69 -15.50
CA GLY A 325 7.10 8.80 -14.82
C GLY A 325 8.22 9.44 -15.65
N ASP A 326 8.85 10.49 -15.12
CA ASP A 326 9.79 11.32 -15.91
C ASP A 326 10.89 12.04 -15.10
N ARG A 327 11.15 11.67 -13.83
CA ARG A 327 12.09 12.45 -13.00
C ARG A 327 13.46 11.81 -12.78
N SER A 328 13.54 10.70 -12.04
CA SER A 328 14.82 10.09 -11.67
C SER A 328 15.02 8.75 -12.37
N ASN A 329 14.46 7.65 -11.88
CA ASN A 329 14.53 6.34 -12.49
C ASN A 329 13.25 5.52 -12.21
N ALA A 330 13.00 4.50 -13.03
CA ALA A 330 11.87 3.60 -12.78
C ALA A 330 12.17 2.67 -11.61
N PHE A 331 13.36 2.08 -11.57
CA PHE A 331 13.78 1.15 -10.53
C PHE A 331 15.07 1.61 -9.90
N ARG A 332 15.07 1.69 -8.58
CA ARG A 332 16.25 1.80 -7.75
C ARG A 332 16.45 0.49 -7.00
N LEU A 333 17.48 -0.25 -7.41
CA LEU A 333 17.81 -1.57 -6.86
C LEU A 333 19.07 -1.42 -6.03
N ASN A 334 18.91 -1.40 -4.70
CA ASN A 334 19.96 -0.96 -3.78
C ASN A 334 20.76 -2.11 -3.18
N THR A 335 20.25 -2.71 -2.10
CA THR A 335 21.03 -3.61 -1.25
C THR A 335 20.30 -4.93 -1.12
N GLY A 336 20.95 -6.05 -1.45
CA GLY A 336 20.47 -7.40 -1.15
C GLY A 336 19.11 -7.82 -1.72
N THR A 337 18.42 -6.96 -2.47
CA THR A 337 17.13 -7.23 -3.09
C THR A 337 17.27 -8.17 -4.28
N ARG A 338 16.36 -9.14 -4.42
CA ARG A 338 16.37 -10.20 -5.44
C ARG A 338 15.07 -10.31 -6.23
N GLY A 339 14.09 -9.47 -5.91
CA GLY A 339 12.70 -9.63 -6.34
C GLY A 339 12.52 -9.83 -7.85
N LYS A 340 11.39 -10.43 -8.22
CA LYS A 340 11.03 -10.73 -9.61
C LYS A 340 9.93 -9.82 -10.09
N TYR A 341 10.14 -9.21 -11.26
CA TYR A 341 9.18 -8.32 -11.90
C TYR A 341 8.76 -8.91 -13.24
N VAL A 342 7.49 -9.30 -13.34
CA VAL A 342 6.99 -10.02 -14.51
C VAL A 342 5.76 -9.34 -15.12
N ASN A 343 5.58 -9.51 -16.44
CA ASN A 343 4.43 -8.96 -17.17
C ASN A 343 4.28 -7.44 -17.03
N GLY A 344 5.37 -6.70 -17.19
CA GLY A 344 5.42 -5.26 -16.90
C GLY A 344 5.45 -4.36 -18.12
N VAL A 345 5.05 -3.10 -17.93
CA VAL A 345 5.30 -1.99 -18.87
C VAL A 345 5.95 -0.85 -18.10
N VAL A 346 7.06 -0.33 -18.62
CA VAL A 346 7.81 0.79 -18.04
C VAL A 346 7.91 1.86 -19.11
N ALA A 347 7.13 2.93 -18.96
CA ALA A 347 7.13 4.11 -19.81
C ALA A 347 7.74 5.27 -19.02
N TYR A 348 9.05 5.51 -19.21
CA TYR A 348 9.81 6.39 -18.33
C TYR A 348 10.69 7.39 -19.10
N GLY A 349 10.61 8.68 -18.76
CA GLY A 349 11.36 9.70 -19.47
C GLY A 349 12.84 9.83 -19.07
N LYS A 350 13.35 8.93 -18.23
CA LYS A 350 14.77 8.83 -17.81
C LYS A 350 15.30 7.41 -18.00
N GLU A 351 16.29 7.00 -17.20
CA GLU A 351 16.77 5.62 -17.17
C GLU A 351 15.76 4.66 -16.53
N CYS A 352 15.78 3.40 -16.96
CA CYS A 352 14.98 2.37 -16.29
C CYS A 352 15.54 2.04 -14.90
N PHE A 353 16.86 1.90 -14.78
CA PHE A 353 17.52 1.37 -13.60
C PHE A 353 18.56 2.33 -13.06
N ARG A 354 18.46 2.57 -11.74
CA ARG A 354 19.59 2.79 -10.87
C ARG A 354 19.91 1.49 -10.14
N TRP A 355 20.92 0.77 -10.62
CA TRP A 355 21.33 -0.52 -10.05
C TRP A 355 22.62 -0.35 -9.25
N GLU A 356 22.57 -0.55 -7.94
CA GLU A 356 23.74 -0.50 -7.07
C GLU A 356 24.43 -1.89 -7.02
N THR A 357 25.77 -1.93 -6.97
CA THR A 357 26.53 -3.20 -6.94
C THR A 357 26.27 -4.03 -5.67
N THR A 358 25.59 -3.45 -4.69
CA THR A 358 25.16 -4.10 -3.46
C THR A 358 23.82 -4.81 -3.60
N ALA A 359 23.11 -4.69 -4.72
CA ALA A 359 21.86 -5.41 -4.94
C ALA A 359 22.10 -6.92 -5.01
N GLY A 360 21.04 -7.70 -4.82
CA GLY A 360 21.09 -9.16 -4.96
C GLY A 360 22.09 -9.86 -4.04
N ASP A 361 23.11 -10.50 -4.63
CA ASP A 361 24.16 -11.17 -3.86
C ASP A 361 25.29 -10.24 -3.40
N GLY A 362 25.24 -8.95 -3.78
CA GLY A 362 26.22 -7.93 -3.45
C GLY A 362 27.49 -8.00 -4.29
N VAL A 363 27.44 -8.68 -5.44
CA VAL A 363 28.52 -8.77 -6.41
C VAL A 363 28.10 -8.04 -7.69
N ALA A 364 29.02 -7.24 -8.25
CA ALA A 364 28.77 -6.57 -9.51
C ALA A 364 28.57 -7.56 -10.67
N GLY A 365 27.63 -7.25 -11.57
CA GLY A 365 27.14 -8.13 -12.62
C GLY A 365 25.79 -8.75 -12.29
N PHE A 366 25.29 -9.61 -13.20
CA PHE A 366 24.03 -10.33 -13.01
C PHE A 366 24.25 -11.83 -12.86
N ALA A 367 23.58 -12.41 -11.89
CA ALA A 367 23.47 -13.83 -11.62
C ALA A 367 22.00 -14.20 -11.33
N ALA A 368 21.40 -14.94 -12.26
CA ALA A 368 20.03 -15.41 -12.14
C ALA A 368 19.80 -16.21 -10.83
N GLY A 369 18.67 -15.97 -10.18
CA GLY A 369 18.27 -16.59 -8.92
C GLY A 369 18.80 -15.92 -7.66
N VAL A 370 19.77 -15.02 -7.76
CA VAL A 370 20.33 -14.28 -6.61
C VAL A 370 20.34 -12.76 -6.78
N ASP A 371 20.02 -12.27 -7.98
CA ASP A 371 19.81 -10.86 -8.33
C ASP A 371 18.38 -10.63 -8.84
N PRO A 372 17.90 -9.36 -8.88
CA PRO A 372 16.61 -9.03 -9.46
C PRO A 372 16.42 -9.56 -10.89
N GLU A 373 15.27 -10.15 -11.15
CA GLU A 373 14.93 -10.76 -12.44
C GLU A 373 13.71 -10.09 -13.08
N PHE A 374 13.74 -9.97 -14.41
CA PHE A 374 12.66 -9.38 -15.20
C PHE A 374 12.23 -10.36 -16.29
N ASN A 375 10.92 -10.62 -16.40
CA ASN A 375 10.38 -11.50 -17.45
C ASN A 375 9.15 -10.90 -18.13
N SER A 376 9.16 -10.88 -19.47
CA SER A 376 8.06 -10.31 -20.26
C SER A 376 7.74 -8.86 -19.86
N VAL A 377 8.76 -8.01 -19.82
CA VAL A 377 8.64 -6.57 -19.51
C VAL A 377 8.99 -5.72 -20.74
N LEU A 378 8.11 -4.78 -21.08
CA LEU A 378 8.39 -3.74 -22.08
C LEU A 378 9.00 -2.53 -21.37
N PHE A 379 10.26 -2.24 -21.70
CA PHE A 379 11.00 -1.08 -21.22
C PHE A 379 11.10 -0.02 -22.33
N ASP A 380 10.40 1.10 -22.14
CA ASP A 380 10.54 2.32 -22.93
C ASP A 380 11.06 3.44 -22.02
N CYS A 381 12.39 3.52 -21.91
CA CYS A 381 13.08 4.48 -21.08
C CYS A 381 13.92 5.42 -21.95
N ALA A 382 13.69 6.73 -21.88
CA ALA A 382 14.33 7.69 -22.79
C ALA A 382 15.86 7.77 -22.68
N LEU A 383 16.43 7.43 -21.52
CA LEU A 383 17.89 7.35 -21.31
C LEU A 383 18.44 5.90 -21.38
N GLY A 384 17.60 4.95 -21.78
CA GLY A 384 17.94 3.53 -21.86
C GLY A 384 17.87 2.81 -20.51
N LEU A 385 18.46 1.63 -20.44
CA LEU A 385 18.37 0.78 -19.24
C LEU A 385 19.08 1.37 -18.03
N ALA A 386 20.29 1.89 -18.17
CA ALA A 386 21.09 2.39 -17.05
C ALA A 386 22.12 3.44 -17.50
N THR A 387 22.60 4.24 -16.56
CA THR A 387 23.67 5.23 -16.77
C THR A 387 24.98 4.78 -16.09
N ALA A 388 26.06 5.56 -16.25
CA ALA A 388 27.37 5.25 -15.66
C ALA A 388 27.40 5.26 -14.11
N ALA A 389 26.35 5.75 -13.47
CA ALA A 389 26.20 5.70 -12.01
C ALA A 389 25.66 4.35 -11.50
N SER A 390 25.31 3.42 -12.40
CA SER A 390 24.80 2.09 -12.08
C SER A 390 25.78 0.98 -12.42
N ASP A 391 25.53 -0.21 -11.89
CA ASP A 391 26.01 -1.45 -12.49
C ASP A 391 25.29 -1.72 -13.81
N VAL A 392 25.84 -1.15 -14.87
CA VAL A 392 25.30 -1.27 -16.23
C VAL A 392 25.27 -2.72 -16.71
N THR A 393 26.21 -3.55 -16.25
CA THR A 393 26.29 -4.97 -16.66
C THR A 393 25.10 -5.71 -16.07
N ALA A 394 24.86 -5.54 -14.77
CA ALA A 394 23.73 -6.18 -14.09
C ALA A 394 22.38 -5.79 -14.72
N ALA A 395 22.17 -4.50 -14.96
CA ALA A 395 20.94 -4.00 -15.59
C ALA A 395 20.75 -4.55 -17.02
N THR A 396 21.81 -4.62 -17.83
CA THR A 396 21.71 -5.09 -19.22
C THR A 396 21.50 -6.60 -19.29
N ASP A 397 22.25 -7.37 -18.49
CA ASP A 397 22.23 -8.83 -18.51
C ASP A 397 20.96 -9.39 -17.87
N SER A 398 20.42 -8.74 -16.82
CA SER A 398 19.13 -9.12 -16.22
C SER A 398 17.97 -8.96 -17.20
N VAL A 399 17.93 -7.86 -17.96
CA VAL A 399 16.93 -7.65 -19.01
C VAL A 399 17.12 -8.65 -20.16
N ALA A 400 18.36 -8.94 -20.56
CA ALA A 400 18.66 -9.89 -21.63
C ALA A 400 18.43 -11.36 -21.26
N ALA A 401 18.28 -11.68 -19.96
CA ALA A 401 18.07 -13.04 -19.47
C ALA A 401 16.74 -13.65 -19.94
N ASP A 402 15.74 -12.80 -20.22
CA ASP A 402 14.45 -13.22 -20.74
C ASP A 402 14.21 -12.64 -22.14
N ALA A 403 14.05 -13.52 -23.13
CA ALA A 403 13.89 -13.12 -24.53
C ALA A 403 12.57 -12.39 -24.83
N ASN A 404 11.61 -12.39 -23.90
CA ASN A 404 10.35 -11.68 -24.05
C ASN A 404 10.42 -10.24 -23.53
N ASN A 405 11.47 -9.87 -22.78
CA ASN A 405 11.73 -8.48 -22.46
C ASN A 405 12.01 -7.67 -23.74
N SER A 406 11.68 -6.38 -23.72
CA SER A 406 11.90 -5.51 -24.86
C SER A 406 12.40 -4.13 -24.47
N THR A 407 13.40 -3.64 -25.20
CA THR A 407 13.98 -2.29 -25.04
C THR A 407 13.98 -1.49 -26.35
N SER A 408 13.46 -2.09 -27.42
CA SER A 408 13.61 -1.61 -28.81
C SER A 408 12.30 -1.12 -29.44
N VAL A 409 11.22 -1.13 -28.67
CA VAL A 409 9.88 -0.76 -29.11
C VAL A 409 9.34 0.21 -28.08
N ALA A 410 8.96 1.38 -28.55
CA ALA A 410 8.31 2.37 -27.71
C ALA A 410 6.96 1.86 -27.22
N ASP A 411 6.56 2.30 -26.03
CA ASP A 411 5.24 2.03 -25.51
C ASP A 411 4.17 2.70 -26.39
N THR A 412 2.94 2.19 -26.32
CA THR A 412 1.77 2.76 -27.00
C THR A 412 0.61 2.94 -26.04
N LEU A 413 0.89 3.20 -24.77
CA LEU A 413 -0.12 3.32 -23.73
C LEU A 413 -1.18 4.36 -24.13
N ILE A 414 -2.44 4.02 -23.89
CA ILE A 414 -3.59 4.92 -24.04
C ILE A 414 -4.07 5.32 -22.66
N GLN A 415 -4.60 6.54 -22.52
CA GLN A 415 -5.06 7.04 -21.22
C GLN A 415 -4.00 6.86 -20.11
N THR A 416 -2.74 7.14 -20.45
CA THR A 416 -1.55 7.08 -19.58
C THR A 416 -1.06 5.68 -19.24
N PHE A 417 -1.92 4.73 -18.86
CA PHE A 417 -1.48 3.43 -18.31
C PHE A 417 -2.19 2.20 -18.90
N VAL A 418 -3.16 2.38 -19.80
CA VAL A 418 -3.88 1.28 -20.44
C VAL A 418 -3.08 0.80 -21.64
N ASN A 419 -2.93 -0.52 -21.79
CA ASN A 419 -2.19 -1.09 -22.92
C ASN A 419 -2.72 -0.62 -24.28
N GLY A 420 -1.78 -0.31 -25.15
CA GLY A 420 -2.00 -0.16 -26.58
C GLY A 420 -1.55 -1.39 -27.37
N ALA A 421 -1.19 -1.16 -28.63
CA ALA A 421 -0.84 -2.23 -29.57
C ALA A 421 0.53 -2.86 -29.28
N ALA A 422 1.51 -2.07 -28.83
CA ALA A 422 2.86 -2.54 -28.53
C ALA A 422 2.87 -3.49 -27.33
N GLU A 423 2.12 -3.16 -26.28
CA GLU A 423 1.97 -3.96 -25.06
C GLU A 423 1.14 -5.22 -25.36
N SER A 424 0.01 -5.06 -26.05
CA SER A 424 -0.88 -6.17 -26.43
C SER A 424 -0.23 -7.22 -27.35
N GLY A 425 0.83 -6.83 -28.06
CA GLY A 425 1.60 -7.73 -28.93
C GLY A 425 2.64 -8.59 -28.19
N ARG A 426 2.81 -8.42 -26.87
CA ARG A 426 3.85 -9.12 -26.10
C ARG A 426 3.36 -10.44 -25.51
N PRO A 427 4.20 -11.49 -25.54
CA PRO A 427 3.93 -12.69 -24.78
C PRO A 427 3.96 -12.38 -23.28
N ALA A 428 3.05 -12.99 -22.53
CA ALA A 428 3.04 -12.92 -21.08
C ALA A 428 3.77 -14.12 -20.47
N PHE A 429 4.44 -13.88 -19.36
CA PHE A 429 4.96 -14.87 -18.42
C PHE A 429 3.83 -15.45 -17.57
N ASP A 430 3.83 -16.76 -17.31
CA ASP A 430 2.85 -17.39 -16.41
C ASP A 430 3.25 -17.18 -14.94
N ALA A 431 2.79 -16.08 -14.36
CA ALA A 431 3.10 -15.71 -12.98
C ALA A 431 2.64 -16.75 -11.94
N THR A 432 1.68 -17.62 -12.29
CA THR A 432 1.23 -18.70 -11.38
C THR A 432 2.32 -19.74 -11.09
N THR A 433 3.39 -19.75 -11.89
CA THR A 433 4.60 -20.56 -11.65
C THR A 433 5.47 -20.01 -10.52
N LEU A 434 5.33 -18.74 -10.15
CA LEU A 434 6.04 -18.11 -9.02
C LEU A 434 5.27 -18.31 -7.71
N SER A 435 3.95 -18.10 -7.75
CA SER A 435 3.09 -18.22 -6.57
C SER A 435 1.63 -18.49 -6.97
N PRO A 436 0.88 -19.33 -6.23
CA PRO A 436 -0.55 -19.54 -6.46
C PRO A 436 -1.41 -18.31 -6.14
N PHE A 437 -0.83 -17.28 -5.51
CA PHE A 437 -1.50 -15.99 -5.33
C PHE A 437 -1.87 -15.36 -6.68
N PHE A 438 -1.01 -15.50 -7.68
CA PHE A 438 -1.23 -14.85 -8.97
C PHE A 438 -2.41 -15.46 -9.72
N THR A 439 -3.20 -14.59 -10.36
CA THR A 439 -4.16 -14.97 -11.38
C THR A 439 -3.46 -15.02 -12.73
N SER A 440 -3.67 -16.11 -13.46
CA SER A 440 -3.12 -16.27 -14.80
C SER A 440 -3.76 -15.27 -15.76
N VAL A 441 -2.93 -14.53 -16.49
CA VAL A 441 -3.32 -13.60 -17.55
C VAL A 441 -2.46 -13.82 -18.78
N ASN A 442 -2.92 -13.35 -19.93
CA ASN A 442 -2.25 -13.52 -21.22
C ASN A 442 -1.76 -12.20 -21.83
N TYR A 443 -1.49 -11.20 -20.99
CA TYR A 443 -1.00 -9.88 -21.37
C TYR A 443 0.02 -9.37 -20.35
N ILE A 444 0.90 -8.45 -20.80
CA ILE A 444 1.78 -7.64 -19.93
C ILE A 444 1.08 -6.33 -19.56
N GLY A 445 1.57 -5.59 -18.57
CA GLY A 445 0.95 -4.35 -18.10
C GLY A 445 -0.15 -4.59 -17.07
N ALA A 446 -0.52 -3.53 -16.36
CA ALA A 446 -1.53 -3.57 -15.30
C ALA A 446 -2.97 -3.61 -15.82
N VAL A 447 -3.22 -3.05 -17.00
CA VAL A 447 -4.57 -2.90 -17.58
C VAL A 447 -4.57 -3.37 -19.03
N LYS A 448 -5.31 -4.45 -19.29
CA LYS A 448 -5.25 -5.17 -20.56
C LYS A 448 -5.64 -4.34 -21.77
N ASP A 449 -6.72 -3.58 -21.65
CA ASP A 449 -7.33 -2.78 -22.70
C ASP A 449 -8.39 -1.85 -22.08
N ALA A 450 -9.05 -1.01 -22.88
CA ALA A 450 -10.03 -0.03 -22.38
C ALA A 450 -11.31 -0.65 -21.75
N SER A 451 -11.53 -1.96 -21.89
CA SER A 451 -12.63 -2.67 -21.22
C SER A 451 -12.24 -3.24 -19.86
N ASP A 452 -10.95 -3.34 -19.58
CA ASP A 452 -10.42 -3.71 -18.27
C ASP A 452 -10.40 -2.47 -17.35
N ARG A 453 -11.33 -2.46 -16.40
CA ARG A 453 -11.63 -1.29 -15.56
C ARG A 453 -11.60 -1.61 -14.07
N TRP A 454 -10.73 -2.55 -13.65
CA TRP A 454 -10.63 -2.95 -12.24
C TRP A 454 -10.28 -1.79 -11.29
N TRP A 455 -9.62 -0.75 -11.80
CA TRP A 455 -9.23 0.47 -11.07
C TRP A 455 -10.36 1.52 -11.00
N ALA A 456 -11.35 1.46 -11.89
CA ALA A 456 -12.34 2.51 -12.08
C ALA A 456 -13.45 2.50 -11.01
N GLY A 457 -14.07 3.66 -10.78
CA GLY A 457 -15.21 3.85 -9.88
C GLY A 457 -14.86 3.96 -8.39
N TRP A 458 -13.70 3.46 -7.98
CA TRP A 458 -13.25 3.47 -6.59
C TRP A 458 -11.90 4.15 -6.36
N SER A 459 -11.07 4.29 -7.40
CA SER A 459 -9.91 5.18 -7.37
C SER A 459 -10.34 6.60 -7.76
N CYS A 460 -9.51 7.59 -7.45
CA CYS A 460 -9.66 8.98 -7.86
C CYS A 460 -8.57 9.37 -8.89
N GLY A 461 -8.76 10.49 -9.59
CA GLY A 461 -7.72 11.15 -10.40
C GLY A 461 -7.32 10.46 -11.72
N LEU A 462 -7.87 9.27 -12.02
CA LEU A 462 -7.51 8.51 -13.22
C LEU A 462 -8.60 8.50 -14.30
N GLU A 463 -9.86 8.80 -13.94
CA GLU A 463 -10.93 8.94 -14.92
C GLU A 463 -11.04 10.39 -15.40
N ALA A 464 -11.44 10.58 -16.66
CA ALA A 464 -11.69 11.92 -17.17
C ALA A 464 -12.79 12.62 -16.34
N GLY A 465 -12.42 13.69 -15.65
CA GLY A 465 -13.30 14.43 -14.75
C GLY A 465 -13.52 13.79 -13.38
N SER A 466 -12.71 12.79 -12.99
CA SER A 466 -12.59 12.40 -11.58
C SER A 466 -11.48 13.22 -10.93
N ASP A 467 -11.83 14.06 -9.97
CA ASP A 467 -10.85 14.75 -9.14
C ASP A 467 -10.41 13.80 -8.01
N CYS A 468 -9.12 13.84 -7.69
CA CYS A 468 -8.62 13.49 -6.36
C CYS A 468 -8.55 14.79 -5.57
#